data_AF-W7SQC9-F1
#
_entry.id   AF-W7SQC9-F1
#
_cell.length_a   1.000
_cell.length_b   1.000
_cell.length_c   1.000
_cell.angle_alpha   90.00
_cell.angle_beta   90.00
_cell.angle_gamma   90.00
#
_symmetry.space_group_name_H-M   'P 1'
#
loop_
_entity.id
_entity.type
_entity.pdbx_description
1 polymer ?
#
loop_
_entity_poly.entity_id
_entity_poly.type
_entity_poly.pdbx_seq_one_letter_code
_entity_poly.pdbx_strand_id
1 'polypeptide(L)' 'MFLPRRSGHWFRNTGVTPAKTLVLVAPGGFEQFFAEAGTPARAGEQPPPVASEGLARIAELSDRYGASLVGSRR' A
#
# COMPACT_ATOMS: atom_id res chain seq x y z
N MET A 1 13.59 -7.73 5.09
CA MET A 1 13.28 -6.81 6.21
C MET A 1 12.12 -7.39 6.99
N PHE A 2 12.14 -7.32 8.32
CA PHE A 2 11.03 -7.74 9.18
C PHE A 2 10.44 -6.51 9.87
N LEU A 3 9.11 -6.39 9.87
CA LEU A 3 8.40 -5.22 10.36
C LEU A 3 7.33 -5.69 11.36
N PRO A 4 7.60 -5.60 12.68
CA PRO A 4 6.63 -5.96 13.70
C PRO A 4 5.37 -5.10 13.63
N ARG A 5 4.25 -5.62 14.14
CA ARG A 5 3.01 -4.83 14.29
C ARG A 5 3.28 -3.50 15.00
N ARG A 6 2.57 -2.45 14.58
CA ARG A 6 2.69 -1.07 15.09
C ARG A 6 4.03 -0.37 14.79
N SER A 7 4.83 -0.92 13.88
CA SER A 7 6.01 -0.22 13.36
C SER A 7 5.62 0.64 12.16
N GLY A 8 5.82 1.96 12.25
CA GLY A 8 5.67 2.85 11.10
C GLY A 8 6.74 2.55 10.05
N HIS A 9 6.35 2.32 8.81
CA HIS A 9 7.28 1.98 7.72
C HIS A 9 6.73 2.41 6.37
N TRP A 10 7.64 2.62 5.43
CA TRP A 10 7.36 2.92 4.03
C TRP A 10 8.54 2.46 3.17
N PHE A 11 8.35 2.40 1.85
CA PHE A 11 9.42 2.15 0.90
C PHE A 11 9.24 3.03 -0.34
N ARG A 12 10.34 3.32 -1.03
CA ARG A 12 10.34 4.02 -2.31
C ARG A 12 11.39 3.39 -3.22
N ASN A 13 11.01 3.18 -4.47
CA ASN A 13 11.98 2.88 -5.51
C ASN A 13 12.76 4.17 -5.85
N THR A 14 14.04 4.22 -5.52
CA THR A 14 14.93 5.38 -5.83
C THR A 14 15.66 5.24 -7.15
N GLY A 15 15.49 4.11 -7.87
CA GLY A 15 16.08 3.88 -9.17
C GLY A 15 15.21 4.39 -10.32
N VAL A 16 15.76 4.32 -11.54
CA VAL A 16 15.07 4.69 -12.79
C VAL A 16 14.40 3.50 -13.49
N THR A 17 14.50 2.30 -12.92
CA THR A 17 13.91 1.07 -13.45
C THR A 17 12.89 0.49 -12.47
N PRO A 18 11.88 -0.26 -12.95
CA PRO A 18 10.92 -0.93 -12.07
C PRO A 18 11.60 -1.90 -11.09
N ALA A 19 11.25 -1.80 -9.80
CA ALA A 19 11.68 -2.73 -8.77
C ALA A 19 10.67 -3.86 -8.58
N LYS A 20 11.15 -5.02 -8.11
CA LYS A 20 10.31 -6.16 -7.71
C LYS A 20 10.39 -6.34 -6.19
N THR A 21 9.24 -6.34 -5.53
CA THR A 21 9.14 -6.50 -4.07
C THR A 21 8.09 -7.56 -3.74
N LEU A 22 8.40 -8.42 -2.76
CA LEU A 22 7.45 -9.34 -2.15
C LEU A 22 7.12 -8.87 -0.73
N VAL A 23 5.83 -8.71 -0.44
CA VAL A 23 5.32 -8.34 0.89
C VAL A 23 4.52 -9.51 1.44
N LEU A 24 4.84 -9.93 2.67
CA LEU A 24 4.13 -10.96 3.39
C LEU A 24 3.51 -10.35 4.65
N VAL A 25 2.24 -10.64 4.89
CA VAL A 25 1.50 -10.16 6.06
C VAL A 25 1.02 -11.36 6.87
N ALA A 26 1.24 -11.32 8.17
CA ALA A 26 0.81 -12.36 9.10
C ALA A 26 0.25 -11.71 10.40
N PRO A 27 -0.91 -12.17 10.90
CA PRO A 27 -1.85 -13.08 10.24
C PRO A 27 -2.41 -12.49 8.92
N GLY A 28 -2.99 -13.33 8.06
CA GLY A 28 -3.59 -12.90 6.80
C GLY A 28 -4.85 -12.02 7.00
N GLY A 29 -5.41 -11.52 5.91
CA GLY A 29 -6.60 -10.67 5.86
C GLY A 29 -6.32 -9.29 5.28
N PHE A 30 -5.09 -8.80 5.37
CA PHE A 30 -4.72 -7.47 4.85
C PHE A 30 -4.70 -7.41 3.32
N GLU A 31 -4.60 -8.55 2.62
CA GLU A 31 -4.72 -8.62 1.17
C GLU A 31 -6.06 -8.06 0.65
N GLN A 32 -7.12 -8.15 1.46
CA GLN A 32 -8.45 -7.63 1.11
C GLN A 32 -8.47 -6.10 1.01
N PHE A 33 -7.62 -5.40 1.77
CA PHE A 33 -7.44 -3.95 1.62
C PHE A 33 -7.07 -3.58 0.19
N PHE A 34 -6.14 -4.31 -0.44
CA PHE A 34 -5.72 -4.01 -1.81
C PHE A 34 -6.83 -4.30 -2.83
N ALA A 35 -7.61 -5.36 -2.61
CA ALA A 35 -8.75 -5.70 -3.46
C ALA A 35 -9.85 -4.63 -3.41
N GLU A 36 -10.12 -4.03 -2.24
CA GLU A 36 -11.16 -3.00 -2.08
C GLU A 36 -10.68 -1.57 -2.39
N ALA A 37 -9.42 -1.26 -2.11
CA ALA A 37 -8.84 0.06 -2.34
C ALA A 37 -8.42 0.27 -3.81
N GLY A 38 -7.99 -0.81 -4.47
CA GLY A 38 -7.43 -0.77 -5.81
C GLY A 38 -8.41 -1.14 -6.92
N THR A 39 -7.86 -1.28 -8.12
CA THR A 39 -8.51 -1.89 -9.27
C THR A 39 -7.63 -3.03 -9.80
N PRO A 40 -8.20 -4.03 -10.50
CA PRO A 40 -7.40 -5.11 -11.08
C PRO A 40 -6.31 -4.58 -12.01
N ALA A 41 -5.06 -4.97 -11.74
CA ALA A 41 -3.93 -4.62 -12.58
C ALA A 41 -3.98 -5.40 -13.92
N ARG A 42 -3.46 -4.77 -14.98
CA ARG A 42 -3.27 -5.40 -16.30
C ARG A 42 -1.79 -5.47 -16.63
N ALA A 43 -1.36 -6.58 -17.20
CA ALA A 43 0.04 -6.80 -17.53
C ALA A 43 0.53 -5.76 -18.55
N GLY A 44 1.62 -5.06 -18.23
CA GLY A 44 2.22 -4.04 -19.10
C GLY A 44 1.57 -2.66 -19.02
N GLU A 45 0.46 -2.50 -18.28
CA GLU A 45 -0.20 -1.21 -18.11
C GLU A 45 0.25 -0.52 -16.81
N GLN A 46 0.51 0.78 -16.89
CA GLN A 46 0.74 1.62 -15.70
C GLN A 46 -0.60 1.88 -14.99
N PRO A 47 -0.61 1.93 -13.64
CA PRO A 47 -1.81 2.33 -12.92
C PRO A 47 -2.16 3.80 -13.25
N PRO A 48 -3.46 4.16 -13.22
CA PRO A 48 -3.85 5.56 -13.36
C PRO A 48 -3.28 6.40 -12.19
N PRO A 49 -3.08 7.71 -12.38
CA PRO A 49 -2.71 8.60 -11.28
C PRO A 49 -3.69 8.51 -10.12
N VAL A 50 -3.19 8.57 -8.89
CA VAL A 50 -4.03 8.58 -7.68
C VAL A 50 -4.76 9.92 -7.61
N ALA A 51 -6.10 9.89 -7.66
CA ALA A 51 -6.93 11.07 -7.47
C ALA A 51 -6.87 11.56 -6.01
N SER A 52 -7.07 12.86 -5.77
CA SER A 52 -7.04 13.48 -4.44
C SER A 52 -8.04 12.84 -3.46
N GLU A 53 -9.21 12.46 -3.96
CA GLU A 53 -10.28 11.80 -3.20
C GLU A 53 -9.87 10.39 -2.76
N GLY A 54 -8.87 9.80 -3.41
CA GLY A 54 -8.35 8.47 -3.10
C GLY A 54 -7.68 8.40 -1.74
N LEU A 55 -7.04 9.48 -1.27
CA LEU A 55 -6.29 9.45 0.00
C LEU A 55 -7.19 9.31 1.22
N ALA A 56 -8.35 9.99 1.24
CA ALA A 56 -9.31 9.88 2.33
C ALA A 56 -9.91 8.47 2.42
N ARG A 57 -10.29 7.91 1.26
CA ARG A 57 -10.76 6.52 1.16
C ARG A 57 -9.70 5.53 1.61
N ILE A 58 -8.44 5.72 1.21
CA ILE A 58 -7.33 4.85 1.63
C ILE A 58 -7.13 4.89 3.14
N ALA A 59 -7.23 6.06 3.77
CA ALA A 59 -7.12 6.20 5.21
C ALA A 59 -8.25 5.47 5.95
N GLU A 60 -9.50 5.65 5.50
CA GLU A 60 -10.66 4.95 6.05
C GLU A 60 -10.52 3.42 5.91
N LEU A 61 -10.18 2.94 4.70
CA LEU A 61 -9.99 1.52 4.45
C LEU A 61 -8.86 0.95 5.30
N SER A 62 -7.76 1.67 5.44
CA SER A 62 -6.63 1.22 6.25
C SER A 62 -7.03 0.99 7.69
N ASP A 63 -7.82 1.90 8.28
CA ASP A 63 -8.31 1.76 9.65
C ASP A 63 -9.18 0.50 9.82
N ARG A 64 -10.12 0.26 8.89
CA ARG A 64 -10.96 -0.95 8.88
C ARG A 64 -10.15 -2.25 8.83
N TYR A 65 -8.99 -2.24 8.17
CA TYR A 65 -8.07 -3.39 8.08
C TYR A 65 -6.94 -3.35 9.13
N GLY A 66 -7.03 -2.50 10.15
CA GLY A 66 -6.11 -2.49 11.29
C GLY A 66 -4.74 -1.85 11.01
N ALA A 67 -4.66 -0.97 10.01
CA ALA A 67 -3.50 -0.15 9.68
C ALA A 67 -3.81 1.34 9.83
N SER A 68 -2.77 2.15 10.05
CA SER A 68 -2.91 3.61 10.11
C SER A 68 -1.92 4.24 9.15
N LEU A 69 -2.41 5.11 8.28
CA LEU A 69 -1.54 5.94 7.46
C LEU A 69 -0.88 6.99 8.35
N VAL A 70 0.42 6.85 8.53
CA VAL A 70 1.26 7.86 9.15
C VAL A 70 2.00 8.60 8.04
N GLY A 71 1.94 9.94 8.05
CA GLY A 71 2.60 10.74 7.03
C GLY A 71 4.09 10.37 6.90
N SER A 72 4.61 10.36 5.67
CA SER A 72 6.03 10.08 5.46
C SER A 72 6.85 11.25 5.99
N ARG A 73 7.77 11.01 6.92
CA ARG A 73 8.83 11.98 7.21
C ARG A 73 9.82 11.92 6.05
N ARG A 74 10.07 13.08 5.44
CA ARG A 74 11.00 13.26 4.32
C ARG A 74 12.38 12.70 4.65
#